data_AF-F8CA36-F1
#
_entry.id   AF-F8CA36-F1
#
_cell.length_a   1.000
_cell.length_b   1.000
_cell.length_c   1.000
_cell.angle_alpha   90.00
_cell.angle_beta   90.00
_cell.angle_gamma   90.00
#
_symmetry.space_group_name_H-M   'P 1'
#
loop_
_entity.id
_entity.type
_entity.pdbx_description
1 polymer ?
#
loop_
_entity_poly.entity_id
_entity_poly.type
_entity_poly.pdbx_seq_one_letter_code
_entity_poly.pdbx_strand_id
1 'polypeptide(L)'
;MGVVTMVTLAVLVSYGVVSREADVQGDSRRYKEALFAAQAGLAEGREAMRIRLGGNETYASSLLALSNAGLQVNEPGINGGDRPFLELLPGPGGAGTWNSLAIDEADLAAAERLSPSGEAYASFPRQENVRYRVFVRDDEDAVDPLAADQGLADTNKQVWLIAIGEVVGRDGSRPTRAVVQALITNENAPAVTSPGTAMTGGGSDNTYNSGGEAPTVLTDVVPTH
;
A
#
# COMPACT_ATOMS: atom_id res chain seq x y z
N MET A 1 26.04 -30.71 47.98
CA MET A 1 25.06 -31.08 46.94
C MET A 1 23.95 -30.04 46.75
N GLY A 2 23.30 -29.52 47.80
CA GLY A 2 22.18 -28.57 47.65
C GLY A 2 22.50 -27.18 47.04
N VAL A 3 23.74 -26.70 47.16
CA VAL A 3 24.17 -25.42 46.57
C VAL A 3 24.35 -25.53 45.05
N VAL A 4 24.88 -26.65 44.58
CA VAL A 4 25.11 -26.88 43.14
C VAL A 4 23.78 -26.99 42.38
N THR A 5 22.76 -27.61 42.99
CA THR A 5 21.41 -27.70 42.42
C THR A 5 20.69 -26.36 42.38
N MET A 6 20.87 -25.48 43.37
CA MET A 6 20.29 -24.12 43.31
C MET A 6 20.95 -23.25 42.24
N VAL A 7 22.28 -23.34 42.08
CA VAL A 7 23.00 -22.56 41.06
C VAL A 7 22.59 -23.01 39.65
N THR A 8 22.45 -24.32 39.41
CA THR A 8 21.99 -24.81 38.10
C THR A 8 20.54 -24.40 37.80
N LEU A 9 19.66 -24.44 38.80
CA LEU A 9 18.26 -24.04 38.62
C LEU A 9 18.14 -22.53 38.37
N ALA A 10 18.92 -21.70 39.06
CA ALA A 10 18.98 -20.26 38.84
C ALA A 10 19.50 -19.91 37.44
N VAL A 11 20.52 -20.62 36.95
CA VAL A 11 21.07 -20.45 35.60
C VAL A 11 20.03 -20.83 34.53
N LEU A 12 19.32 -21.95 34.70
CA LEU A 12 18.26 -22.37 33.77
C LEU A 12 17.10 -21.38 33.70
N VAL A 13 16.66 -20.84 34.84
CA VAL A 13 15.63 -19.79 34.88
C VAL A 13 16.12 -18.51 34.18
N SER A 14 17.38 -18.13 34.39
CA SER A 14 17.97 -16.94 33.78
C SER A 14 18.08 -17.06 32.26
N TYR A 15 18.50 -18.22 31.74
CA TYR A 15 18.49 -18.50 30.29
C TYR A 15 17.08 -18.44 29.70
N GLY A 16 16.07 -18.94 30.42
CA GLY A 16 14.67 -18.86 29.99
C GLY A 16 14.15 -17.42 29.85
N VAL A 17 14.53 -16.52 30.75
CA VAL A 17 14.14 -15.09 30.69
C VAL A 17 14.84 -14.37 29.54
N VAL A 18 16.15 -14.57 29.40
CA VAL A 18 16.94 -13.94 28.33
C VAL A 18 16.50 -14.42 26.95
N SER A 19 16.19 -15.72 26.81
CA SER A 19 15.67 -16.26 25.54
C SER A 19 14.34 -15.62 25.15
N ARG A 20 13.38 -15.51 26.09
CA ARG A 20 12.08 -14.89 25.81
C ARG A 20 12.20 -13.41 25.47
N GLU A 21 13.09 -12.69 26.14
CA GLU A 21 13.28 -11.27 25.88
C GLU A 21 14.00 -11.01 24.55
N ALA A 22 14.96 -11.88 24.18
CA ALA A 22 15.57 -11.87 22.85
C ALA A 22 14.55 -12.18 21.74
N ASP A 23 13.64 -13.14 21.96
CA ASP A 23 12.58 -13.47 21.01
C ASP A 23 11.62 -12.27 20.81
N VAL A 24 11.21 -11.60 21.90
CA VAL A 24 10.34 -10.41 21.83
C VAL A 24 11.01 -9.25 21.11
N GLN A 25 12.30 -9.02 21.34
CA GLN A 25 13.06 -7.98 20.64
C GLN A 25 13.24 -8.33 19.15
N GLY A 26 13.48 -9.60 18.84
CA GLY A 26 13.57 -10.11 17.47
C GLY A 26 12.27 -9.91 16.70
N ASP A 27 11.13 -10.24 17.31
CA ASP A 27 9.81 -10.06 16.70
C ASP A 27 9.45 -8.58 16.52
N SER A 28 9.77 -7.72 17.50
CA SER A 28 9.58 -6.27 17.36
C SER A 28 10.40 -5.70 16.20
N ARG A 29 11.63 -6.18 15.99
CA ARG A 29 12.46 -5.77 14.85
C ARG A 29 11.87 -6.24 13.52
N ARG A 30 11.47 -7.51 13.40
CA ARG A 30 10.85 -8.04 12.18
C ARG A 30 9.55 -7.31 11.85
N TYR A 31 8.76 -6.95 12.87
CA TYR A 31 7.55 -6.18 12.66
C TYR A 31 7.83 -4.77 12.12
N LYS A 32 8.87 -4.09 12.62
CA LYS A 32 9.29 -2.79 12.08
C LYS A 32 9.77 -2.89 10.64
N GLU A 33 10.51 -3.94 10.31
CA GLU A 33 10.97 -4.22 8.94
C GLU A 33 9.77 -4.51 8.01
N ALA A 34 8.81 -5.32 8.46
CA ALA A 34 7.55 -5.55 7.74
C ALA A 34 6.75 -4.25 7.55
N LEU A 35 6.68 -3.40 8.57
CA LEU A 35 5.97 -2.13 8.50
C LEU A 35 6.64 -1.16 7.52
N PHE A 36 7.97 -1.09 7.52
CA PHE A 36 8.73 -0.30 6.56
C PHE A 36 8.48 -0.79 5.13
N ALA A 37 8.47 -2.10 4.91
CA ALA A 37 8.16 -2.67 3.61
C ALA A 37 6.73 -2.38 3.14
N ALA A 38 5.76 -2.45 4.06
CA ALA A 38 4.38 -2.07 3.77
C ALA A 38 4.28 -0.57 3.42
N GLN A 39 4.98 0.31 4.14
CA GLN A 39 4.99 1.74 3.86
C GLN A 39 5.67 2.08 2.53
N ALA A 40 6.78 1.42 2.20
CA ALA A 40 7.45 1.55 0.92
C ALA A 40 6.52 1.11 -0.22
N GLY A 41 5.88 -0.06 -0.08
CA GLY A 41 4.88 -0.54 -1.03
C GLY A 41 3.69 0.41 -1.17
N LEU A 42 3.21 1.01 -0.07
CA LEU A 42 2.13 1.98 -0.14
C LEU A 42 2.55 3.25 -0.89
N ALA A 43 3.76 3.75 -0.64
CA ALA A 43 4.29 4.92 -1.35
C ALA A 43 4.42 4.65 -2.86
N GLU A 44 4.97 3.50 -3.24
CA GLU A 44 5.06 3.08 -4.64
C GLU A 44 3.67 2.86 -5.26
N GLY A 45 2.75 2.24 -4.52
CA GLY A 45 1.38 2.02 -4.96
C GLY A 45 0.62 3.32 -5.23
N ARG A 46 0.83 4.35 -4.40
CA ARG A 46 0.25 5.68 -4.65
C ARG A 46 0.73 6.25 -5.98
N GLU A 47 2.01 6.12 -6.28
CA GLU A 47 2.59 6.59 -7.53
C GLU A 47 2.12 5.75 -8.72
N ALA A 48 2.07 4.42 -8.58
CA ALA A 48 1.56 3.53 -9.61
C ALA A 48 0.09 3.82 -9.95
N MET A 49 -0.75 4.11 -8.95
CA MET A 49 -2.13 4.54 -9.17
C MET A 49 -2.19 5.90 -9.87
N ARG A 50 -1.34 6.86 -9.48
CA ARG A 50 -1.27 8.17 -10.16
C ARG A 50 -0.92 8.02 -11.64
N ILE A 51 0.05 7.17 -11.97
CA ILE A 51 0.45 6.89 -13.36
C ILE A 51 -0.69 6.22 -14.13
N ARG A 52 -1.37 5.23 -13.53
CA ARG A 52 -2.49 4.51 -14.15
C ARG A 52 -3.74 5.38 -14.35
N LEU A 53 -3.97 6.33 -13.44
CA LEU A 53 -5.05 7.29 -13.51
C LEU A 53 -4.84 8.26 -14.69
N GLY A 54 -3.59 8.72 -14.89
CA GLY A 54 -3.24 9.60 -16.00
C GLY A 54 -4.04 10.91 -15.98
N GLY A 55 -4.84 11.14 -17.02
CA GLY A 55 -5.74 12.30 -17.14
C GLY A 55 -7.19 12.04 -16.71
N ASN A 56 -7.51 10.85 -16.19
CA ASN A 56 -8.87 10.52 -15.76
C ASN A 56 -9.20 11.15 -14.40
N GLU A 57 -10.48 11.48 -14.19
CA GLU A 57 -10.96 11.98 -12.91
C GLU A 57 -11.29 10.86 -11.92
N THR A 58 -11.72 9.70 -12.41
CA THR A 58 -12.09 8.52 -11.59
C THR A 58 -11.15 7.35 -11.85
N TYR A 59 -11.00 6.51 -10.83
CA TYR A 59 -10.20 5.30 -10.84
C TYR A 59 -10.89 4.12 -11.53
N ALA A 60 -12.17 4.23 -11.90
CA ALA A 60 -12.96 3.15 -12.49
C ALA A 60 -12.27 2.50 -13.69
N SER A 61 -11.69 3.30 -14.59
CA SER A 61 -10.94 2.80 -15.75
C SER A 61 -9.67 2.03 -15.35
N SER A 62 -8.95 2.51 -14.32
CA SER A 62 -7.75 1.86 -13.79
C SER A 62 -8.10 0.55 -13.09
N LEU A 63 -9.17 0.52 -12.29
CA LEU A 63 -9.67 -0.69 -11.63
C LEU A 63 -10.14 -1.74 -12.65
N LEU A 64 -10.89 -1.32 -13.66
CA LEU A 64 -11.34 -2.21 -14.75
C LEU A 64 -10.14 -2.80 -15.52
N ALA A 65 -9.10 -2.00 -15.78
CA ALA A 65 -7.90 -2.49 -16.44
C ALA A 65 -7.15 -3.55 -15.62
N LEU A 66 -7.03 -3.37 -14.30
CA LEU A 66 -6.44 -4.36 -13.39
C LEU A 66 -7.28 -5.64 -13.31
N SER A 67 -8.60 -5.49 -13.27
CA SER A 67 -9.55 -6.61 -13.32
C SER A 67 -9.42 -7.42 -14.61
N ASN A 68 -9.41 -6.75 -15.77
CA ASN A 68 -9.26 -7.39 -17.09
C ASN A 68 -7.89 -8.05 -17.27
N ALA A 69 -6.85 -7.58 -16.57
CA ALA A 69 -5.54 -8.21 -16.54
C ALA A 69 -5.49 -9.48 -15.65
N GLY A 70 -6.60 -9.86 -15.00
CA GLY A 70 -6.67 -11.04 -14.14
C GLY A 70 -5.92 -10.87 -12.82
N LEU A 71 -5.72 -9.63 -12.36
CA LEU A 71 -4.97 -9.32 -11.13
C LEU A 71 -5.84 -9.39 -9.86
N GLN A 72 -7.00 -10.03 -9.95
CA GLN A 72 -7.86 -10.28 -8.79
C GLN A 72 -7.23 -11.35 -7.91
N VAL A 73 -6.94 -11.01 -6.65
CA VAL A 73 -6.32 -11.94 -5.71
C VAL A 73 -7.04 -11.93 -4.36
N ASN A 74 -7.23 -13.13 -3.81
CA ASN A 74 -7.67 -13.32 -2.43
C ASN A 74 -6.45 -13.55 -1.55
N GLU A 75 -6.12 -12.57 -0.71
CA GLU A 75 -4.93 -12.60 0.15
C GLU A 75 -5.28 -13.07 1.58
N PRO A 76 -4.55 -14.03 2.17
CA PRO A 76 -4.75 -14.41 3.56
C PRO A 76 -4.65 -13.23 4.53
N GLY A 77 -5.73 -12.99 5.28
CA GLY A 77 -5.84 -11.85 6.21
C GLY A 77 -6.57 -10.63 5.62
N ILE A 78 -6.85 -10.64 4.32
CA ILE A 78 -7.66 -9.63 3.64
C ILE A 78 -8.65 -10.36 2.70
N ASN A 79 -9.81 -10.75 3.24
CA ASN A 79 -10.81 -11.46 2.46
C ASN A 79 -11.70 -10.48 1.68
N GLY A 80 -11.60 -10.53 0.35
CA GLY A 80 -12.46 -9.75 -0.55
C GLY A 80 -13.85 -10.36 -0.76
N GLY A 81 -14.02 -11.67 -0.58
CA GLY A 81 -15.26 -12.37 -0.90
C GLY A 81 -15.69 -12.14 -2.36
N ASP A 82 -16.94 -11.73 -2.56
CA ASP A 82 -17.48 -11.35 -3.87
C ASP A 82 -16.89 -10.02 -4.42
N ARG A 83 -16.02 -9.37 -3.65
CA ARG A 83 -15.38 -8.08 -3.95
C ARG A 83 -13.86 -8.21 -3.85
N PRO A 84 -13.20 -8.81 -4.85
CA PRO A 84 -11.79 -9.16 -4.76
C PRO A 84 -10.91 -7.91 -4.74
N PHE A 85 -9.79 -8.02 -4.02
CA PHE A 85 -8.73 -7.02 -4.10
C PHE A 85 -7.96 -7.20 -5.40
N LEU A 86 -7.57 -6.09 -6.02
CA LEU A 86 -6.78 -6.08 -7.24
C LEU A 86 -5.32 -5.85 -6.88
N GLU A 87 -4.43 -6.72 -7.34
CA GLU A 87 -2.99 -6.56 -7.15
C GLU A 87 -2.47 -5.44 -8.06
N LEU A 88 -1.99 -4.38 -7.44
CA LEU A 88 -1.56 -3.17 -8.15
C LEU A 88 -0.14 -3.30 -8.71
N LEU A 89 0.73 -3.93 -7.92
CA LEU A 89 2.15 -4.15 -8.19
C LEU A 89 2.43 -5.66 -8.10
N PRO A 90 2.15 -6.44 -9.16
CA PRO A 90 2.49 -7.85 -9.17
C PRO A 90 4.01 -8.02 -9.17
N GLY A 91 4.49 -8.99 -8.40
CA GLY A 91 5.91 -9.34 -8.38
C GLY A 91 6.44 -9.88 -9.71
N PRO A 92 7.75 -10.14 -9.80
CA PRO A 92 8.40 -10.59 -11.04
C PRO A 92 7.88 -11.94 -11.56
N GLY A 93 7.22 -12.74 -10.72
CA GLY A 93 6.56 -13.99 -11.14
C GLY A 93 5.08 -13.83 -11.51
N GLY A 94 4.54 -12.61 -11.55
CA GLY A 94 3.15 -12.30 -11.86
C GLY A 94 2.25 -12.12 -10.63
N ALA A 95 0.94 -12.15 -10.84
CA ALA A 95 -0.06 -12.04 -9.78
C ALA A 95 0.14 -13.11 -8.70
N GLY A 96 -0.05 -12.74 -7.43
CA GLY A 96 0.19 -13.61 -6.28
C GLY A 96 1.66 -13.68 -5.85
N THR A 97 2.58 -13.08 -6.59
CA THR A 97 4.01 -13.09 -6.26
C THR A 97 4.43 -11.81 -5.53
N TRP A 98 5.45 -11.92 -4.69
CA TRP A 98 5.89 -10.83 -3.84
C TRP A 98 6.95 -9.96 -4.51
N ASN A 99 6.88 -8.65 -4.28
CA ASN A 99 7.98 -7.74 -4.57
C ASN A 99 8.99 -7.80 -3.42
N SER A 100 10.27 -7.58 -3.76
CA SER A 100 11.34 -7.47 -2.77
C SER A 100 11.92 -6.06 -2.79
N LEU A 101 12.35 -5.59 -1.62
CA LEU A 101 13.18 -4.39 -1.51
C LEU A 101 14.68 -4.69 -1.70
N ALA A 102 15.02 -5.95 -2.00
CA ALA A 102 16.38 -6.32 -2.33
C ALA A 102 16.81 -5.61 -3.61
N ILE A 103 17.94 -4.92 -3.54
CA ILE A 103 18.59 -4.36 -4.71
C ILE A 103 19.31 -5.51 -5.42
N ASP A 104 18.93 -5.80 -6.66
CA ASP A 104 19.72 -6.69 -7.50
C ASP A 104 21.00 -5.95 -7.92
N GLU A 105 22.13 -6.64 -7.81
CA GLU A 105 23.41 -6.11 -8.27
C GLU A 105 23.35 -5.76 -9.76
N ALA A 106 22.59 -6.52 -10.54
CA ALA A 106 22.38 -6.28 -11.96
C ALA A 106 21.77 -4.90 -12.26
N ASP A 107 20.98 -4.35 -11.34
CA ASP A 107 20.26 -3.08 -11.51
C ASP A 107 21.10 -1.85 -11.07
N LEU A 108 22.19 -2.07 -10.33
CA LEU A 108 23.09 -0.98 -9.90
C LEU A 108 23.97 -0.47 -11.04
N ALA A 109 24.23 0.83 -11.08
CA ALA A 109 25.20 1.38 -12.03
C ALA A 109 26.61 0.87 -11.72
N ALA A 110 27.46 0.72 -12.74
CA ALA A 110 28.82 0.19 -12.56
C ALA A 110 29.65 0.99 -11.53
N ALA A 111 29.41 2.30 -11.37
CA ALA A 111 30.06 3.15 -10.38
C ALA A 111 29.55 2.91 -8.94
N GLU A 112 28.30 2.51 -8.77
CA GLU A 112 27.70 2.18 -7.47
C GLU A 112 28.13 0.79 -6.98
N ARG A 113 28.66 -0.04 -7.89
CA ARG A 113 29.20 -1.35 -7.57
C ARG A 113 30.62 -1.32 -7.00
N LEU A 114 31.23 -0.14 -6.97
CA LEU A 114 32.62 0.05 -6.54
C LEU A 114 32.68 0.82 -5.22
N SER A 115 33.66 0.48 -4.40
CA SER A 115 34.04 1.26 -3.23
C SER A 115 34.59 2.62 -3.66
N PRO A 116 34.68 3.60 -2.73
CA PRO A 116 35.36 4.87 -3.01
C PRO A 116 36.82 4.71 -3.48
N SER A 117 37.45 3.55 -3.22
CA SER A 117 38.79 3.20 -3.70
C SER A 117 38.80 2.45 -5.04
N GLY A 118 37.64 2.21 -5.66
CA GLY A 118 37.51 1.57 -6.98
C GLY A 118 37.48 0.05 -6.96
N GLU A 119 37.37 -0.59 -5.79
CA GLU A 119 37.27 -2.03 -5.65
C GLU A 119 35.82 -2.48 -5.73
N ALA A 120 35.53 -3.59 -6.41
CA ALA A 120 34.17 -4.15 -6.43
C ALA A 120 33.76 -4.59 -5.01
N TYR A 121 32.54 -4.26 -4.60
CA TYR A 121 32.01 -4.79 -3.35
C TYR A 121 31.89 -6.31 -3.43
N ALA A 122 32.37 -7.01 -2.39
CA ALA A 122 32.32 -8.48 -2.34
C ALA A 122 30.89 -9.02 -2.30
N SER A 123 29.94 -8.24 -1.79
CA SER A 123 28.51 -8.53 -1.81
C SER A 123 27.69 -7.29 -1.49
N PHE A 124 26.47 -7.24 -2.02
CA PHE A 124 25.45 -6.29 -1.61
C PHE A 124 24.57 -6.90 -0.51
N PRO A 125 24.07 -6.11 0.45
CA PRO A 125 23.11 -6.59 1.43
C PRO A 125 21.84 -7.07 0.71
N ARG A 126 21.60 -8.38 0.69
CA ARG A 126 20.40 -8.95 0.08
C ARG A 126 19.27 -8.97 1.11
N GLN A 127 18.31 -8.05 0.98
CA GLN A 127 17.10 -8.00 1.84
C GLN A 127 16.02 -8.97 1.35
N GLU A 128 16.39 -10.19 0.93
CA GLU A 128 15.47 -11.19 0.34
C GLU A 128 14.37 -11.64 1.32
N ASN A 129 14.62 -11.52 2.62
CA ASN A 129 13.65 -11.87 3.65
C ASN A 129 12.54 -10.83 3.81
N VAL A 130 12.70 -9.63 3.25
CA VAL A 130 11.71 -8.55 3.35
C VAL A 130 11.01 -8.40 2.00
N ARG A 131 9.70 -8.55 2.02
CA ARG A 131 8.88 -8.57 0.81
C ARG A 131 7.57 -7.81 1.01
N TYR A 132 7.00 -7.28 -0.07
CA TYR A 132 5.75 -6.54 0.00
C TYR A 132 4.85 -6.82 -1.20
N ARG A 133 3.55 -6.61 -1.00
CA ARG A 133 2.50 -6.65 -2.03
C ARG A 133 1.54 -5.50 -1.81
N VAL A 134 0.98 -5.01 -2.91
CA VAL A 134 0.12 -3.83 -2.90
C VAL A 134 -1.16 -4.15 -3.64
N PHE A 135 -2.26 -3.79 -3.02
CA PHE A 135 -3.61 -4.07 -3.45
C PHE A 135 -4.38 -2.76 -3.54
N VAL A 136 -5.33 -2.72 -4.46
CA VAL A 136 -6.30 -1.64 -4.61
C VAL A 136 -7.71 -2.20 -4.65
N ARG A 137 -8.66 -1.43 -4.13
CA ARG A 137 -10.09 -1.70 -4.20
C ARG A 137 -10.83 -0.36 -4.20
N ASP A 138 -11.97 -0.33 -4.86
CA ASP A 138 -12.92 0.76 -4.71
C ASP A 138 -13.38 0.96 -3.25
N ASP A 139 -13.82 2.17 -2.89
CA ASP A 139 -14.27 2.50 -1.53
C ASP A 139 -15.75 2.17 -1.26
N GLU A 140 -16.42 1.56 -2.25
CA GLU A 140 -17.77 1.01 -2.18
C GLU A 140 -18.88 2.06 -2.09
N ASP A 141 -18.64 3.23 -2.66
CA ASP A 141 -19.56 4.35 -2.66
C ASP A 141 -20.85 4.14 -3.49
N ALA A 142 -20.74 3.39 -4.59
CA ALA A 142 -21.84 3.06 -5.49
C ALA A 142 -22.19 1.56 -5.38
N VAL A 143 -23.05 1.24 -4.42
CA VAL A 143 -23.61 -0.11 -4.32
C VAL A 143 -24.70 -0.28 -5.38
N ASP A 144 -24.35 -0.81 -6.55
CA ASP A 144 -25.34 -1.53 -7.38
C ASP A 144 -25.29 -3.03 -6.98
N PRO A 145 -26.29 -3.53 -6.22
CA PRO A 145 -26.31 -4.91 -5.74
C PRO A 145 -26.45 -5.94 -6.88
N LEU A 146 -26.62 -5.52 -8.14
CA LEU A 146 -26.85 -6.40 -9.29
C LEU A 146 -25.78 -6.32 -10.39
N ALA A 147 -24.78 -5.47 -10.26
CA ALA A 147 -23.83 -5.22 -11.34
C ALA A 147 -22.62 -6.19 -11.27
N ALA A 148 -22.12 -6.63 -12.44
CA ALA A 148 -21.01 -7.60 -12.54
C ALA A 148 -19.63 -6.98 -12.23
N ASP A 149 -19.60 -5.69 -11.92
CA ASP A 149 -18.46 -4.81 -11.68
C ASP A 149 -18.40 -4.30 -10.23
N GLN A 150 -18.99 -5.04 -9.28
CA GLN A 150 -18.93 -4.69 -7.86
C GLN A 150 -17.48 -4.48 -7.39
N GLY A 151 -17.20 -3.28 -6.87
CA GLY A 151 -15.87 -2.88 -6.41
C GLY A 151 -14.92 -2.39 -7.51
N LEU A 152 -15.43 -2.12 -8.72
CA LEU A 152 -14.69 -1.51 -9.85
C LEU A 152 -15.25 -0.15 -10.29
N ALA A 153 -16.47 0.20 -9.87
CA ALA A 153 -17.07 1.51 -10.13
C ALA A 153 -16.59 2.49 -9.05
N ASP A 154 -16.10 3.65 -9.46
CA ASP A 154 -15.65 4.73 -8.56
C ASP A 154 -16.41 6.01 -8.94
N THR A 155 -17.25 6.53 -8.04
CA THR A 155 -18.07 7.73 -8.29
C THR A 155 -17.61 8.95 -7.50
N ASN A 156 -16.88 8.75 -6.40
CA ASN A 156 -16.41 9.79 -5.48
C ASN A 156 -14.91 10.09 -5.61
N LYS A 157 -14.22 9.42 -6.54
CA LYS A 157 -12.80 9.59 -6.86
C LYS A 157 -11.89 9.05 -5.76
N GLN A 158 -12.35 8.09 -4.98
CA GLN A 158 -11.64 7.53 -3.83
C GLN A 158 -11.45 6.03 -3.98
N VAL A 159 -10.26 5.54 -3.60
CA VAL A 159 -9.98 4.09 -3.59
C VAL A 159 -9.16 3.72 -2.36
N TRP A 160 -9.37 2.51 -1.86
CA TRP A 160 -8.51 1.91 -0.84
C TRP A 160 -7.24 1.36 -1.47
N LEU A 161 -6.10 1.84 -0.98
CA LEU A 161 -4.80 1.27 -1.25
C LEU A 161 -4.32 0.53 0.00
N ILE A 162 -3.96 -0.73 -0.15
CA ILE A 162 -3.53 -1.59 0.94
C ILE A 162 -2.18 -2.22 0.59
N ALA A 163 -1.19 -2.01 1.44
CA ALA A 163 0.11 -2.62 1.30
C ALA A 163 0.37 -3.59 2.44
N ILE A 164 0.84 -4.78 2.10
CA ILE A 164 1.26 -5.81 3.04
C ILE A 164 2.76 -5.96 2.93
N GLY A 165 3.46 -5.73 4.03
CA GLY A 165 4.87 -6.08 4.17
C GLY A 165 4.99 -7.36 4.97
N GLU A 166 5.92 -8.22 4.58
CA GLU A 166 6.19 -9.49 5.23
C GLU A 166 7.69 -9.69 5.40
N VAL A 167 8.07 -10.15 6.60
CA VAL A 167 9.41 -10.63 6.88
C VAL A 167 9.36 -12.14 7.06
N VAL A 168 10.06 -12.85 6.17
CA VAL A 168 10.22 -14.29 6.21
C VAL A 168 11.31 -14.61 7.23
N GLY A 169 10.93 -15.32 8.30
CA GLY A 169 11.90 -15.83 9.27
C GLY A 169 12.61 -17.08 8.74
N ARG A 170 13.29 -17.80 9.64
CA ARG A 170 13.93 -19.08 9.31
C ARG A 170 12.90 -20.10 8.79
N ASP A 171 13.34 -21.05 7.97
CA ASP A 171 12.49 -22.15 7.48
C ASP A 171 11.67 -22.79 8.62
N GLY A 172 10.34 -22.90 8.39
CA GLY A 172 9.38 -23.42 9.37
C GLY A 172 8.89 -22.42 10.42
N SER A 173 9.41 -21.18 10.43
CA SER A 173 8.86 -20.09 11.26
C SER A 173 7.65 -19.43 10.60
N ARG A 174 6.76 -18.87 11.43
CA ARG A 174 5.65 -18.07 10.93
C ARG A 174 6.19 -16.72 10.44
N PRO A 175 5.82 -16.27 9.23
CA PRO A 175 6.23 -14.96 8.74
C PRO A 175 5.59 -13.86 9.60
N THR A 176 6.32 -12.77 9.80
CA THR A 176 5.81 -11.57 10.46
C THR A 176 5.23 -10.64 9.41
N ARG A 177 3.94 -10.29 9.53
CA ARG A 177 3.24 -9.41 8.58
C ARG A 177 2.86 -8.08 9.21
N ALA A 178 2.90 -7.02 8.42
CA ALA A 178 2.32 -5.73 8.73
C ALA A 178 1.44 -5.28 7.56
N VAL A 179 0.27 -4.72 7.87
CA VAL A 179 -0.68 -4.22 6.87
C VAL A 179 -0.84 -2.72 7.10
N VAL A 180 -0.69 -1.94 6.03
CA VAL A 180 -0.94 -0.50 6.02
C VAL A 180 -2.00 -0.22 4.97
N GLN A 181 -3.00 0.56 5.34
CA GLN A 181 -4.09 0.94 4.46
C GLN A 181 -4.21 2.46 4.40
N ALA A 182 -4.55 2.98 3.23
CA ALA A 182 -4.84 4.39 3.03
C ALA A 182 -6.00 4.53 2.04
N LEU A 183 -6.94 5.43 2.37
CA LEU A 183 -7.90 5.94 1.39
C LEU A 183 -7.19 7.03 0.59
N ILE A 184 -7.11 6.87 -0.73
CA ILE A 184 -6.51 7.87 -1.61
C ILE A 184 -7.61 8.51 -2.44
N THR A 185 -7.50 9.81 -2.67
CA THR A 185 -8.43 10.59 -3.49
C THR A 185 -7.68 11.21 -4.66
N ASN A 186 -8.32 11.26 -5.82
CA ASN A 186 -7.76 11.99 -6.96
C ASN A 186 -7.98 13.50 -6.80
N GLU A 187 -6.89 14.25 -6.61
CA GLU A 187 -6.90 15.73 -6.51
C GLU A 187 -6.72 16.44 -7.87
N ASN A 188 -6.54 15.70 -8.99
CA ASN A 188 -6.47 16.31 -10.33
C ASN A 188 -7.84 16.80 -10.83
N ALA A 189 -8.94 16.42 -10.17
CA ALA A 189 -10.20 17.12 -10.32
C ALA A 189 -10.27 18.27 -9.30
N PRO A 190 -10.89 19.42 -9.63
CA PRO A 190 -11.00 20.53 -8.70
C PRO A 190 -11.45 20.01 -7.34
N ALA A 191 -10.64 20.29 -6.31
CA ALA A 191 -10.93 19.85 -4.96
C ALA A 191 -12.34 20.31 -4.61
N VAL A 192 -13.29 19.38 -4.56
CA VAL A 192 -14.59 19.65 -3.95
C VAL A 192 -14.37 19.55 -2.44
N THR A 193 -13.52 20.44 -1.90
CA THR A 193 -13.59 20.81 -0.50
C THR A 193 -14.78 21.75 -0.37
N SER A 194 -16.00 21.21 -0.36
CA SER A 194 -17.13 21.94 0.19
C SER A 194 -17.47 21.32 1.54
N PRO A 195 -17.00 21.91 2.67
CA PRO A 195 -17.65 21.67 3.94
C PRO A 195 -19.01 22.37 3.87
N GLY A 196 -20.03 21.65 3.41
CA GLY A 196 -21.39 22.18 3.34
C GLY A 196 -22.15 21.62 2.16
N THR A 197 -23.27 20.99 2.47
CA THR A 197 -24.32 20.64 1.52
C THR A 197 -24.70 21.86 0.69
N ALA A 198 -25.09 21.63 -0.57
CA ALA A 198 -25.59 22.62 -1.53
C ALA A 198 -26.77 23.48 -1.03
N MET A 199 -27.23 23.28 0.21
CA MET A 199 -28.30 24.04 0.84
C MET A 199 -27.83 25.32 1.54
N THR A 200 -26.53 25.60 1.65
CA THR A 200 -26.03 26.76 2.42
C THR A 200 -25.01 27.66 1.72
N GLY A 201 -24.81 27.53 0.41
CA GLY A 201 -23.95 28.47 -0.34
C GLY A 201 -22.44 28.29 -0.07
N GLY A 202 -21.93 27.06 -0.15
CA GLY A 202 -20.51 26.73 0.04
C GLY A 202 -19.60 26.99 -1.17
N GLY A 203 -19.97 27.91 -2.08
CA GLY A 203 -19.14 28.34 -3.20
C GLY A 203 -18.23 29.54 -2.83
N SER A 204 -17.22 29.83 -3.65
CA SER A 204 -16.32 30.98 -3.45
C SER A 204 -17.02 32.35 -3.48
N ASP A 205 -18.24 32.40 -4.02
CA ASP A 205 -19.10 33.57 -4.10
C ASP A 205 -20.06 33.71 -2.90
N ASN A 206 -20.17 32.69 -2.04
CA ASN A 206 -20.93 32.67 -0.79
C ASN A 206 -22.41 33.14 -0.94
N THR A 207 -22.99 32.99 -2.14
CA THR A 207 -24.35 33.44 -2.46
C THR A 207 -25.35 32.28 -2.52
N TYR A 208 -26.47 32.45 -1.82
CA TYR A 208 -27.58 31.51 -1.77
C TYR A 208 -28.41 31.62 -3.07
N ASN A 209 -28.35 30.63 -3.97
CA ASN A 209 -29.20 30.59 -5.17
C ASN A 209 -30.32 29.55 -4.99
N SER A 210 -31.51 30.00 -4.62
CA SER A 210 -32.70 29.16 -4.45
C SER A 210 -33.73 29.34 -5.56
N GLY A 211 -33.33 29.49 -6.83
CA GLY A 211 -34.34 29.57 -7.89
C GLY A 211 -33.92 29.79 -9.34
N GLY A 212 -32.68 29.53 -9.77
CA GLY A 212 -32.28 29.67 -11.18
C GLY A 212 -32.12 28.33 -11.90
N GLU A 213 -32.72 28.17 -13.08
CA GLU A 213 -32.44 27.04 -13.98
C GLU A 213 -30.92 26.92 -14.29
N ALA A 214 -30.48 25.70 -14.58
CA ALA A 214 -29.08 25.38 -14.88
C ALA A 214 -28.50 26.32 -15.97
N PRO A 215 -27.31 26.90 -15.78
CA PRO A 215 -26.71 27.75 -16.79
C PRO A 215 -26.34 26.89 -18.02
N THR A 216 -26.90 27.24 -19.18
CA THR A 216 -26.74 26.50 -20.44
C THR A 216 -25.57 26.98 -21.31
N VAL A 217 -24.71 27.89 -20.84
CA VAL A 217 -23.57 28.39 -21.62
C VAL A 217 -22.33 28.60 -20.75
N LEU A 218 -21.27 27.86 -21.07
CA LEU A 218 -19.89 28.09 -20.61
C LEU A 218 -19.20 29.06 -21.59
N THR A 219 -19.18 30.35 -21.27
CA THR A 219 -18.24 31.31 -21.85
C THR A 219 -17.86 32.33 -20.79
N ASP A 220 -16.60 32.26 -20.32
CA ASP A 220 -15.68 33.40 -20.37
C ASP A 220 -14.35 33.00 -19.70
N VAL A 221 -13.38 32.60 -20.53
CA VAL A 221 -11.97 32.81 -20.19
C VAL A 221 -11.59 34.13 -20.84
N VAL A 222 -11.49 35.19 -20.04
CA VAL A 222 -10.86 36.44 -20.46
C VAL A 222 -9.34 36.24 -20.37
N PRO A 223 -8.58 36.29 -21.47
CA PRO A 223 -7.14 36.33 -21.38
C PRO A 223 -6.73 37.75 -20.96
N THR A 224 -5.97 37.84 -19.87
CA THR A 224 -5.29 39.09 -19.48
C THR A 224 -3.90 39.13 -20.11
N HIS A 225 -3.50 40.35 -20.49
CA HIS A 225 -2.40 40.74 -21.39
C HIS A 225 -1.01 40.18 -21.07
#